data_AF-A0A1M6NHG7-F1
#
_entry.id   AF-A0A1M6NHG7-F1
#
_cell.length_a   1.000
_cell.length_b   1.000
_cell.length_c   1.000
_cell.angle_alpha   90.00
_cell.angle_beta   90.00
_cell.angle_gamma   90.00
#
_symmetry.space_group_name_H-M   'P 1'
#
loop_
_entity.id
_entity.type
_entity.pdbx_description
1 polymer ?
#
loop_
_entity_poly.entity_id
_entity_poly.type
_entity_poly.pdbx_seq_one_letter_code
_entity_poly.pdbx_strand_id
1 'polypeptide(L)'
;MTGKKLNIETALLKGLKRSDHECFQNLFAKYSQSLFRFSLSYLKSSDSAEDVVQEVFLKIWRKRKEIDTTKSFQSYLFTIALNVIRKQFNKLAESNQLKHDLLISFAENKETFDEKDDFQDMVNKLEEMIQQMPERRGRIFRMKKLEGKSQKEIAEKFGITTKTVEYHITEAMKFLKKEFDQLRIKGMIFFCLFLKNK
;
A
#
# COMPACT_ATOMS: atom_id res chain seq x y z
N MET A 1 -5.77 -13.81 -2.28
CA MET A 1 -6.51 -12.68 -2.89
C MET A 1 -7.56 -13.27 -3.82
N THR A 2 -8.85 -13.15 -3.50
CA THR A 2 -9.96 -13.87 -4.17
C THR A 2 -10.14 -13.47 -5.65
N GLY A 3 -10.49 -14.45 -6.50
CA GLY A 3 -10.55 -14.30 -7.97
C GLY A 3 -11.46 -13.18 -8.51
N LYS A 4 -12.49 -12.78 -7.76
CA LYS A 4 -13.36 -11.64 -8.14
C LYS A 4 -12.64 -10.29 -8.07
N LYS A 5 -11.71 -10.13 -7.12
CA LYS A 5 -10.91 -8.90 -6.94
C LYS A 5 -9.82 -8.78 -8.01
N LEU A 6 -9.24 -9.92 -8.39
CA LEU A 6 -8.27 -10.03 -9.49
C LEU A 6 -8.90 -9.60 -10.83
N ASN A 7 -10.13 -10.06 -11.12
CA ASN A 7 -10.83 -9.74 -12.37
C ASN A 7 -11.15 -8.25 -12.55
N ILE A 8 -11.55 -7.55 -11.49
CA ILE A 8 -11.85 -6.11 -11.53
C ILE A 8 -10.57 -5.30 -11.77
N GLU A 9 -9.47 -5.69 -11.10
CA GLU A 9 -8.19 -5.01 -11.25
C GLU A 9 -7.60 -5.19 -12.65
N THR A 10 -7.70 -6.38 -13.23
CA THR A 10 -7.31 -6.64 -14.62
C THR A 10 -8.16 -5.84 -15.62
N ALA A 11 -9.46 -5.69 -15.38
CA ALA A 11 -10.33 -4.88 -16.24
C ALA A 11 -9.94 -3.40 -16.21
N LEU A 12 -9.70 -2.83 -15.02
CA LEU A 12 -9.22 -1.45 -14.86
C LEU A 12 -7.87 -1.22 -15.55
N LEU A 13 -6.96 -2.19 -15.47
CA LEU A 13 -5.66 -2.11 -16.14
C LEU A 13 -5.78 -2.12 -17.67
N LYS A 14 -6.66 -2.98 -18.21
CA LYS A 14 -6.92 -3.03 -19.66
C LYS A 14 -7.52 -1.71 -20.16
N GLY A 15 -8.46 -1.13 -19.40
CA GLY A 15 -9.02 0.19 -19.71
C GLY A 15 -7.97 1.29 -19.64
N LEU A 16 -7.17 1.33 -18.56
CA LEU A 16 -6.08 2.29 -18.41
C LEU A 16 -5.09 2.24 -19.59
N LYS A 17 -4.73 1.03 -20.04
CA LYS A 17 -3.85 0.84 -21.22
C LYS A 17 -4.45 1.42 -22.50
N ARG A 18 -5.78 1.39 -22.63
CA ARG A 18 -6.54 2.01 -23.72
C ARG A 18 -6.77 3.51 -23.53
N SER A 19 -6.16 4.14 -22.52
CA SER A 19 -6.35 5.55 -22.16
C SER A 19 -7.79 5.89 -21.75
N ASP A 20 -8.49 4.92 -21.16
CA ASP A 20 -9.78 5.16 -20.54
C ASP A 20 -9.61 6.01 -19.27
N HIS A 21 -10.23 7.19 -19.29
CA HIS A 21 -10.15 8.17 -18.21
C HIS A 21 -10.95 7.73 -16.98
N GLU A 22 -12.04 6.98 -17.15
CA GLU A 22 -12.84 6.48 -16.04
C GLU A 22 -12.06 5.42 -15.26
N CYS A 23 -11.37 4.53 -15.97
CA CYS A 23 -10.46 3.57 -15.34
C CYS A 23 -9.33 4.26 -14.57
N PHE A 24 -8.76 5.33 -15.11
CA PHE A 24 -7.74 6.11 -14.41
C PHE A 24 -8.30 6.83 -13.17
N GLN A 25 -9.48 7.47 -13.28
CA GLN A 25 -10.16 8.12 -12.16
C GLN A 25 -10.47 7.14 -11.03
N ASN A 26 -10.92 5.92 -11.35
CA ASN A 26 -11.19 4.88 -10.37
C ASN A 26 -9.91 4.45 -9.62
N LEU A 27 -8.78 4.34 -10.33
CA LEU A 27 -7.48 4.05 -9.70
C LEU A 27 -7.00 5.25 -8.87
N PHE A 28 -7.17 6.47 -9.37
CA PHE A 28 -6.85 7.69 -8.63
C PHE A 28 -7.63 7.76 -7.32
N ALA A 29 -8.96 7.72 -7.37
CA ALA A 29 -9.83 7.78 -6.20
C ALA A 29 -9.51 6.69 -5.16
N LYS A 30 -9.07 5.51 -5.61
CA LYS A 30 -8.74 4.39 -4.73
C LYS A 30 -7.45 4.57 -3.95
N TYR A 31 -6.43 5.23 -4.52
CA TYR A 31 -5.08 5.25 -3.92
C TYR A 31 -4.55 6.65 -3.58
N SER A 32 -5.07 7.72 -4.19
CA SER A 32 -4.56 9.08 -4.03
C SER A 32 -4.62 9.57 -2.59
N GLN A 33 -5.75 9.39 -1.90
CA GLN A 33 -5.92 9.86 -0.53
C GLN A 33 -4.94 9.21 0.46
N SER A 34 -4.62 7.94 0.23
CA SER A 34 -3.76 7.19 1.14
C SER A 34 -2.30 7.43 0.87
N LEU A 35 -1.95 7.63 -0.41
CA LEU A 35 -0.65 8.14 -0.80
C LEU A 35 -0.45 9.55 -0.24
N PHE A 36 -1.43 10.45 -0.36
CA PHE A 36 -1.38 11.80 0.22
C PHE A 36 -1.15 11.78 1.73
N ARG A 37 -1.97 11.02 2.47
CA ARG A 37 -1.85 10.91 3.94
C ARG A 37 -0.49 10.35 4.37
N PHE A 38 0.02 9.37 3.62
CA PHE A 38 1.35 8.83 3.85
C PHE A 38 2.39 9.93 3.62
N SER A 39 2.43 10.53 2.43
CA SER A 39 3.39 11.58 2.07
C SER A 39 3.36 12.75 3.05
N LEU A 40 2.18 13.24 3.43
CA LEU A 40 2.03 14.31 4.41
C LEU A 40 2.61 13.92 5.78
N SER A 41 2.40 12.68 6.22
CA SER A 41 2.90 12.23 7.51
C SER A 41 4.42 12.19 7.60
N TYR A 42 5.14 12.07 6.47
CA TYR A 42 6.60 12.04 6.44
C TYR A 42 7.23 13.36 5.96
N LEU A 43 6.65 14.00 4.93
CA LEU A 43 7.17 15.25 4.35
C LEU A 43 6.76 16.49 5.16
N LYS A 44 5.71 16.38 6.00
CA LYS A 44 5.18 17.46 6.84
C LYS A 44 4.79 18.74 6.07
N SER A 45 4.59 18.62 4.75
CA SER A 45 4.17 19.69 3.85
C SER A 45 3.02 19.19 2.98
N SER A 46 1.93 19.95 2.93
CA SER A 46 0.79 19.62 2.06
C SER A 46 1.21 19.68 0.60
N ASP A 47 1.87 20.76 0.20
CA ASP A 47 2.34 20.97 -1.17
C ASP A 47 3.24 19.82 -1.64
N SER A 48 4.21 19.42 -0.81
CA SER A 48 5.10 18.30 -1.14
C SER A 48 4.36 16.96 -1.17
N ALA A 49 3.32 16.78 -0.35
CA ALA A 49 2.49 15.58 -0.39
C ALA A 49 1.59 15.52 -1.63
N GLU A 50 1.03 16.65 -2.06
CA GLU A 50 0.29 16.78 -3.32
C GLU A 50 1.20 16.51 -4.52
N ASP A 51 2.40 17.08 -4.54
CA ASP A 51 3.41 16.84 -5.57
C ASP A 51 3.74 15.36 -5.73
N VAL A 52 3.89 14.62 -4.62
CA VAL A 52 4.08 13.17 -4.68
C VAL A 52 2.91 12.48 -5.38
N VAL A 53 1.68 12.79 -4.98
CA VAL A 53 0.48 12.17 -5.58
C VAL A 53 0.43 12.48 -7.07
N GLN A 54 0.62 13.75 -7.43
CA GLN A 54 0.63 14.19 -8.82
C GLN A 54 1.73 13.46 -9.62
N GLU A 55 2.97 13.44 -9.13
CA GLU A 55 4.08 12.79 -9.84
C GLU A 55 3.84 11.28 -10.04
N VAL A 56 3.32 10.58 -9.02
CA VAL A 56 2.98 9.15 -9.12
C VAL A 56 1.94 8.91 -10.20
N PHE A 57 0.82 9.63 -10.16
CA PHE A 57 -0.27 9.41 -11.11
C PHE A 57 0.05 9.92 -12.52
N LEU A 58 0.84 10.98 -12.66
CA LEU A 58 1.38 11.43 -13.95
C LEU A 58 2.32 10.38 -14.55
N LYS A 59 3.18 9.74 -13.75
CA LYS A 59 4.04 8.65 -14.22
C LYS A 59 3.22 7.44 -14.69
N ILE A 60 2.22 7.05 -13.90
CA ILE A 60 1.28 5.97 -14.28
C ILE A 60 0.57 6.31 -15.58
N TRP A 61 0.04 7.53 -15.72
CA TRP A 61 -0.63 7.95 -16.94
C TRP A 61 0.33 7.94 -18.12
N ARG A 62 1.51 8.56 -18.02
CA ARG A 62 2.49 8.61 -19.13
C ARG A 62 2.89 7.22 -19.62
N LYS A 63 3.13 6.28 -18.70
CA LYS A 63 3.52 4.90 -19.02
C LYS A 63 2.35 3.93 -19.23
N ARG A 64 1.10 4.40 -19.22
CA ARG A 64 -0.11 3.54 -19.29
C ARG A 64 -0.12 2.55 -20.44
N LYS A 65 0.42 2.93 -21.60
CA LYS A 65 0.46 2.07 -22.81
C LYS A 65 1.46 0.91 -22.68
N GLU A 66 2.46 1.06 -21.82
CA GLU A 66 3.51 0.06 -21.57
C GLU A 66 3.12 -0.89 -20.43
N ILE A 67 1.98 -0.65 -19.76
CA ILE A 67 1.55 -1.49 -18.64
C ILE A 67 1.32 -2.92 -19.13
N ASP A 68 1.98 -3.84 -18.44
CA ASP A 68 1.75 -5.27 -18.56
C ASP A 68 0.51 -5.66 -17.75
N THR A 69 -0.61 -5.86 -18.43
CA THR A 69 -1.91 -6.17 -17.81
C THR A 69 -1.96 -7.58 -17.19
N THR A 70 -0.91 -8.40 -17.38
CA THR A 70 -0.78 -9.70 -16.71
C THR A 70 -0.20 -9.59 -15.30
N LYS A 71 0.41 -8.43 -14.97
CA LYS A 71 1.01 -8.15 -13.67
C LYS A 71 0.06 -7.38 -12.75
N SER A 72 0.39 -7.40 -11.46
CA SER A 72 -0.37 -6.68 -10.42
C SER A 72 -0.20 -5.16 -10.56
N PHE A 73 -1.32 -4.42 -10.64
CA PHE A 73 -1.27 -2.95 -10.58
C PHE A 73 -0.75 -2.47 -9.22
N GLN A 74 -1.06 -3.19 -8.14
CA GLN A 74 -0.54 -2.85 -6.81
C GLN A 74 1.00 -2.86 -6.78
N SER A 75 1.62 -3.85 -7.41
CA SER A 75 3.08 -3.90 -7.56
C SER A 75 3.59 -2.69 -8.34
N TYR A 76 2.99 -2.40 -9.50
CA TYR A 76 3.37 -1.25 -10.32
C TYR A 76 3.23 0.10 -9.60
N LEU A 77 2.09 0.32 -8.95
CA LEU A 77 1.81 1.51 -8.14
C LEU A 77 2.82 1.63 -6.99
N PHE A 78 3.10 0.53 -6.29
CA PHE A 78 4.02 0.52 -5.15
C PHE A 78 5.42 0.95 -5.57
N THR A 79 5.95 0.37 -6.65
CA THR A 79 7.27 0.71 -7.20
C THR A 79 7.35 2.20 -7.56
N ILE A 80 6.36 2.73 -8.30
CA ILE A 80 6.35 4.15 -8.68
C ILE A 80 6.25 5.05 -7.44
N ALA A 81 5.35 4.72 -6.52
CA ALA A 81 5.14 5.51 -5.31
C ALA A 81 6.39 5.54 -4.44
N LEU A 82 7.02 4.40 -4.22
CA LEU A 82 8.28 4.31 -3.49
C LEU A 82 9.34 5.18 -4.16
N ASN A 83 9.59 5.02 -5.47
CA ASN A 83 10.59 5.78 -6.21
C ASN A 83 10.37 7.30 -6.17
N VAL A 84 9.12 7.77 -6.31
CA VAL A 84 8.80 9.20 -6.23
C VAL A 84 9.08 9.75 -4.83
N ILE A 85 8.62 9.05 -3.82
CA ILE A 85 8.79 9.43 -2.42
C ILE A 85 10.28 9.47 -2.06
N ARG A 86 11.03 8.46 -2.48
CA ARG A 86 12.49 8.38 -2.34
C ARG A 86 13.18 9.63 -2.91
N LYS A 87 12.82 9.99 -4.15
CA LYS A 87 13.37 11.16 -4.83
C LYS A 87 13.06 12.46 -4.08
N GLN A 88 11.84 12.62 -3.57
CA GLN A 88 11.47 13.81 -2.81
C GLN A 88 12.25 13.91 -1.49
N PHE A 89 12.50 12.78 -0.82
CA PHE A 89 13.34 12.80 0.38
C PHE A 89 14.79 13.16 0.11
N ASN A 90 15.39 12.62 -0.95
CA ASN A 90 16.76 12.99 -1.31
C ASN A 90 16.87 14.49 -1.60
N LYS A 91 15.88 15.06 -2.30
CA LYS A 91 15.83 16.51 -2.57
C LYS A 91 15.73 17.35 -1.29
N LEU A 92 14.95 16.90 -0.31
CA LEU A 92 14.86 17.57 1.00
C LEU A 92 16.14 17.41 1.83
N ALA A 93 16.84 16.28 1.68
CA ALA A 93 18.12 16.04 2.33
C ALA A 93 19.23 16.96 1.83
N GLU A 94 19.29 17.17 0.52
CA GLU A 94 20.25 18.07 -0.11
C GLU A 94 20.01 19.54 0.24
N SER A 95 18.78 19.94 0.60
CA SER A 95 18.44 21.34 0.88
C SER A 95 18.73 21.81 2.32
N ASN A 96 19.34 20.97 3.18
CA ASN A 96 19.58 21.26 4.61
C ASN A 96 18.33 21.66 5.42
N GLN A 97 17.12 21.42 4.90
CA GLN A 97 15.87 21.66 5.62
C GLN A 97 15.50 20.52 6.59
N LEU A 98 16.43 19.58 6.85
CA LEU A 98 16.16 18.35 7.59
C LEU A 98 16.47 18.45 9.08
N LYS A 99 15.45 18.18 9.91
CA LYS A 99 15.58 18.01 11.37
C LYS A 99 15.10 16.64 11.87
N HIS A 100 14.92 15.63 11.01
CA HIS A 100 14.24 14.39 11.39
C HIS A 100 15.08 13.13 11.17
N ASP A 101 15.32 12.36 12.23
CA ASP A 101 16.13 11.14 12.25
C ASP A 101 15.68 10.06 11.25
N LEU A 102 14.37 9.99 10.96
CA LEU A 102 13.80 9.06 9.97
C LEU A 102 14.30 9.32 8.54
N LEU A 103 14.64 10.57 8.20
CA LEU A 103 15.07 11.00 6.87
C LEU A 103 16.56 10.72 6.63
N ILE A 104 17.36 10.78 7.67
CA ILE A 104 18.80 10.46 7.64
C ILE A 104 18.98 8.97 7.33
N SER A 105 18.19 8.11 8.00
CA SER A 105 18.17 6.66 7.76
C SER A 105 17.79 6.26 6.32
N PHE A 106 17.14 7.18 5.60
CA PHE A 106 16.67 7.01 4.24
C PHE A 106 17.76 7.36 3.21
N ALA A 107 18.44 8.49 3.38
CA ALA A 107 19.53 8.93 2.50
C ALA A 107 20.74 7.98 2.53
N GLU A 108 20.97 7.31 3.67
CA GLU A 108 22.08 6.37 3.87
C GLU A 108 21.92 5.04 3.12
N ASN A 109 20.72 4.69 2.64
CA ASN A 109 20.46 3.41 1.97
C ASN A 109 20.52 3.56 0.43
N LYS A 110 21.73 3.40 -0.12
CA LYS A 110 21.98 3.10 -1.55
C LYS A 110 21.68 1.62 -1.87
N GLU A 111 20.50 1.12 -1.55
CA GLU A 111 20.10 -0.20 -2.06
C GLU A 111 19.76 -0.06 -3.56
N THR A 112 20.47 -0.81 -4.39
CA THR A 112 20.19 -0.98 -5.81
C THR A 112 19.01 -1.93 -5.92
N PHE A 113 17.87 -1.44 -6.41
CA PHE A 113 16.63 -2.22 -6.46
C PHE A 113 16.40 -2.83 -7.84
N ASP A 114 16.11 -4.13 -7.85
CA ASP A 114 15.37 -4.76 -8.92
C ASP A 114 13.87 -4.53 -8.65
N GLU A 115 13.23 -3.73 -9.51
CA GLU A 115 11.89 -3.15 -9.33
C GLU A 115 10.75 -4.17 -9.09
N LYS A 116 11.01 -5.45 -9.38
CA LYS A 116 10.05 -6.56 -9.26
C LYS A 116 10.01 -7.19 -7.86
N ASP A 117 11.05 -7.07 -7.05
CA ASP A 117 11.15 -7.83 -5.79
C ASP A 117 10.42 -7.10 -4.63
N ASP A 118 10.46 -5.77 -4.66
CA ASP A 118 10.05 -4.94 -3.52
C ASP A 118 8.61 -5.14 -3.03
N PHE A 119 7.66 -5.31 -3.95
CA PHE A 119 6.27 -5.53 -3.59
C PHE A 119 6.03 -6.97 -3.12
N GLN A 120 6.64 -7.95 -3.79
CA GLN A 120 6.46 -9.35 -3.46
C GLN A 120 7.08 -9.67 -2.11
N ASP A 121 8.22 -9.07 -1.78
CA ASP A 121 8.80 -9.09 -0.43
C ASP A 121 7.80 -8.65 0.64
N MET A 122 7.11 -7.53 0.42
CA MET A 122 6.15 -7.01 1.40
C MET A 122 4.91 -7.90 1.52
N VAL A 123 4.50 -8.56 0.43
CA VAL A 123 3.46 -9.59 0.48
C VAL A 123 3.93 -10.80 1.28
N ASN A 124 5.16 -11.28 1.08
CA ASN A 124 5.71 -12.41 1.83
C ASN A 124 5.82 -12.07 3.33
N LYS A 125 6.34 -10.89 3.66
CA LYS A 125 6.41 -10.40 5.04
C LYS A 125 5.02 -10.25 5.69
N LEU A 126 4.01 -9.81 4.94
CA LEU A 126 2.63 -9.80 5.44
C LEU A 126 2.17 -11.21 5.81
N GLU A 127 2.44 -12.20 4.96
CA GLU A 127 2.05 -13.59 5.19
C GLU A 127 2.76 -14.17 6.43
N GLU A 128 4.06 -13.92 6.59
CA GLU A 128 4.82 -14.28 7.78
C GLU A 128 4.24 -13.64 9.05
N MET A 129 3.96 -12.33 9.01
CA MET A 129 3.35 -11.60 10.13
C MET A 129 1.96 -12.16 10.49
N ILE A 130 1.16 -12.57 9.51
CA ILE A 130 -0.15 -13.22 9.77
C ILE A 130 0.05 -14.56 10.47
N GLN A 131 1.09 -15.33 10.12
CA GLN A 131 1.41 -16.61 10.76
C GLN A 131 1.89 -16.46 12.20
N GLN A 132 2.51 -15.33 12.55
CA GLN A 132 2.93 -15.01 13.92
C GLN A 132 1.76 -14.61 14.84
N MET A 133 0.58 -14.29 14.29
CA MET A 133 -0.61 -13.99 15.09
C MET A 133 -1.21 -15.27 15.69
N PRO A 134 -1.98 -15.17 16.79
CA PRO A 134 -2.84 -16.25 17.23
C PRO A 134 -3.73 -16.73 16.08
N GLU A 135 -3.82 -18.04 15.88
CA GLU A 135 -4.45 -18.65 14.69
C GLU A 135 -5.84 -18.07 14.38
N ARG A 136 -6.67 -17.92 15.42
CA ARG A 136 -8.02 -17.34 15.29
C ARG A 136 -7.98 -15.91 14.74
N ARG A 137 -7.06 -15.07 15.22
CA ARG A 137 -6.89 -13.68 14.77
C ARG A 137 -6.43 -13.64 13.32
N GLY A 138 -5.44 -14.47 12.95
CA GLY A 138 -4.96 -14.58 11.58
C GLY A 138 -6.06 -14.99 10.60
N ARG A 139 -6.85 -16.01 10.94
CA ARG A 139 -8.00 -16.46 10.11
C ARG A 139 -9.07 -15.36 9.96
N ILE A 140 -9.45 -14.68 11.06
CA ILE A 140 -10.41 -13.56 11.02
C ILE A 140 -9.88 -12.43 10.14
N PHE A 141 -8.60 -12.08 10.27
CA PHE A 141 -7.97 -11.05 9.45
C PHE A 141 -8.01 -11.39 7.95
N ARG A 142 -7.64 -12.62 7.57
CA ARG A 142 -7.67 -13.08 6.17
C ARG A 142 -9.08 -12.96 5.57
N MET A 143 -10.07 -13.49 6.28
CA MET A 143 -11.47 -13.42 5.83
C MET A 143 -11.92 -11.98 5.61
N LYS A 144 -11.61 -11.08 6.55
CA LYS A 144 -12.02 -9.67 6.41
C LYS A 144 -11.27 -8.95 5.30
N LYS A 145 -9.94 -8.95 5.34
CA LYS A 145 -9.08 -8.04 4.55
C LYS A 145 -8.68 -8.62 3.19
N LEU A 146 -8.53 -9.93 3.09
CA LEU A 146 -8.05 -10.61 1.88
C LEU A 146 -9.19 -11.23 1.07
N GLU A 147 -10.19 -11.80 1.73
CA GLU A 147 -11.35 -12.42 1.09
C GLU A 147 -12.54 -11.46 0.92
N GLY A 148 -12.60 -10.40 1.74
CA GLY A 148 -13.64 -9.37 1.65
C GLY A 148 -14.95 -9.73 2.36
N LYS A 149 -14.91 -10.67 3.31
CA LYS A 149 -16.08 -11.07 4.10
C LYS A 149 -16.57 -9.96 5.01
N SER A 150 -17.89 -9.87 5.17
CA SER A 150 -18.52 -8.98 6.14
C SER A 150 -18.24 -9.43 7.57
N GLN A 151 -18.29 -8.51 8.54
CA GLN A 151 -18.12 -8.89 9.95
C GLN A 151 -19.23 -9.85 10.40
N LYS A 152 -20.43 -9.76 9.83
CA LYS A 152 -21.56 -10.67 10.10
C LYS A 152 -21.25 -12.10 9.67
N GLU A 153 -20.80 -12.30 8.42
CA GLU A 153 -20.40 -13.62 7.92
C GLU A 153 -19.27 -14.24 8.76
N ILE A 154 -18.32 -13.43 9.23
CA ILE A 154 -17.21 -13.90 10.07
C ILE A 154 -17.74 -14.26 11.48
N ALA A 155 -18.59 -13.41 12.06
CA ALA A 155 -19.21 -13.62 13.37
C ALA A 155 -19.97 -14.95 13.41
N GLU A 156 -20.81 -15.20 12.41
CA GLU A 156 -21.56 -16.44 12.23
C GLU A 156 -20.63 -17.65 12.12
N LYS A 157 -19.60 -17.57 11.27
CA LYS A 157 -18.65 -18.67 11.06
C LYS A 157 -17.89 -19.08 12.33
N PHE A 158 -17.56 -18.11 13.19
CA PHE A 158 -16.76 -18.34 14.39
C PHE A 158 -17.58 -18.43 15.68
N GLY A 159 -18.91 -18.32 15.61
CA GLY A 159 -19.79 -18.31 16.77
C GLY A 159 -19.50 -17.16 17.75
N ILE A 160 -19.19 -15.96 17.24
CA ILE A 160 -18.84 -14.77 18.05
C ILE A 160 -19.64 -13.56 17.62
N THR A 161 -19.58 -12.49 18.42
CA THR A 161 -20.21 -11.22 18.06
C THR A 161 -19.40 -10.46 17.00
N THR A 162 -20.06 -9.58 16.24
CA THR A 162 -19.37 -8.66 15.32
C THR A 162 -18.38 -7.74 16.04
N LYS A 163 -18.67 -7.35 17.29
CA LYS A 163 -17.73 -6.62 18.15
C LYS A 163 -16.44 -7.41 18.43
N THR A 164 -16.56 -8.72 18.67
CA THR A 164 -15.39 -9.59 18.85
C THR A 164 -14.58 -9.71 17.56
N VAL A 165 -15.24 -9.78 16.40
CA VAL A 165 -14.57 -9.74 15.08
C VAL A 165 -13.81 -8.43 14.90
N GLU A 166 -14.45 -7.30 15.18
CA GLU A 166 -13.84 -5.97 15.12
C GLU A 166 -12.63 -5.84 16.04
N TYR A 167 -12.71 -6.36 17.27
CA TYR A 167 -11.59 -6.44 18.20
C TYR A 167 -10.41 -7.21 17.59
N HIS A 168 -10.64 -8.41 17.04
CA HIS A 168 -9.58 -9.19 16.40
C HIS A 168 -8.94 -8.48 15.21
N ILE A 169 -9.73 -7.79 14.38
CA ILE A 169 -9.22 -7.00 13.24
C ILE A 169 -8.39 -5.83 13.74
N THR A 170 -8.85 -5.13 14.78
CA THR A 170 -8.17 -3.97 15.36
C THR A 170 -6.81 -4.37 15.92
N GLU A 171 -6.76 -5.45 16.70
CA GLU A 171 -5.51 -5.97 17.26
C GLU A 171 -4.55 -6.49 16.17
N ALA A 172 -5.08 -7.12 15.11
CA ALA A 172 -4.26 -7.51 13.96
C ALA A 172 -3.65 -6.29 13.26
N MET A 173 -4.44 -5.22 13.04
CA MET A 173 -3.96 -4.00 12.40
C MET A 173 -2.93 -3.25 13.25
N LYS A 174 -3.07 -3.25 14.59
CA LYS A 174 -2.06 -2.69 15.50
C LYS A 174 -0.74 -3.45 15.43
N PHE A 175 -0.80 -4.78 15.49
CA PHE A 175 0.36 -5.64 15.34
C PHE A 175 1.06 -5.40 13.99
N LEU A 176 0.32 -5.47 12.88
CA LEU A 176 0.88 -5.25 11.55
C LEU A 176 1.50 -3.86 11.41
N LYS A 177 0.85 -2.81 11.94
CA LYS A 177 1.41 -1.46 11.91
C LYS A 177 2.78 -1.43 12.58
N LYS A 178 2.92 -2.04 13.76
CA LYS A 178 4.18 -2.09 14.51
C LYS A 178 5.26 -2.85 13.74
N GLU A 179 4.94 -4.00 13.17
CA GLU A 179 5.91 -4.81 12.43
C GLU A 179 6.33 -4.15 11.10
N PHE A 180 5.39 -3.54 10.37
CA PHE A 180 5.72 -2.80 9.14
C PHE A 180 6.51 -1.52 9.40
N ASP A 181 6.37 -0.90 10.57
CA ASP A 181 7.17 0.27 10.96
C ASP A 181 8.67 -0.07 11.09
N GLN A 182 9.00 -1.29 11.55
CA GLN A 182 10.37 -1.78 11.61
C GLN A 182 11.01 -1.94 10.21
N LEU A 183 10.18 -2.15 9.18
CA LEU A 183 10.59 -2.19 7.78
C LEU A 183 10.69 -0.78 7.16
N ARG A 184 10.69 0.25 8.01
CA ARG A 184 10.83 1.67 7.66
C ARG A 184 9.81 2.07 6.59
N ILE A 185 10.25 2.88 5.64
CA ILE A 185 9.38 3.54 4.68
C ILE A 185 8.73 2.56 3.71
N LYS A 186 9.45 1.52 3.28
CA LYS A 186 8.95 0.47 2.38
C LYS A 186 7.80 -0.30 3.04
N GLY A 187 7.93 -0.63 4.33
CA GLY A 187 6.85 -1.26 5.07
C GLY A 187 5.66 -0.33 5.31
N MET A 188 5.93 0.91 5.71
CA MET A 188 4.87 1.85 6.06
C MET A 188 4.05 2.32 4.85
N ILE A 189 4.69 2.52 3.68
CA ILE A 189 3.94 2.83 2.45
C ILE A 189 3.09 1.63 2.02
N PHE A 190 3.60 0.40 2.15
CA PHE A 190 2.83 -0.81 1.85
C PHE A 190 1.60 -0.94 2.77
N PHE A 191 1.81 -0.78 4.07
CA PHE A 191 0.75 -0.82 5.07
C PHE A 191 -0.34 0.24 4.79
N CYS A 192 0.07 1.48 4.51
CA CYS A 192 -0.85 2.58 4.23
C CYS A 192 -1.61 2.42 2.92
N LEU A 193 -0.98 1.90 1.86
CA LEU A 193 -1.63 1.73 0.55
C LEU A 193 -2.56 0.51 0.51
N PHE A 194 -2.18 -0.62 1.14
CA PHE A 194 -2.84 -1.91 0.86
C PHE A 194 -3.59 -2.55 2.04
N LEU A 195 -3.32 -2.12 3.29
CA LEU A 195 -3.92 -2.69 4.50
C LEU A 195 -4.88 -1.74 5.22
N LYS A 196 -4.51 -0.45 5.29
CA LYS A 196 -5.32 0.58 5.95
C LYS A 196 -6.60 0.94 5.18
N ASN A 197 -6.61 0.80 3.85
CA ASN A 197 -7.69 1.27 2.96
C ASN A 197 -8.77 0.23 2.62
N LYS A 198 -8.89 -0.84 3.40
CA LYS A 198 -9.82 -1.96 3.11
C LYS A 198 -10.75 -2.25 4.27
#